data_AF-A0A1L6PBV8-F1
#
_entry.id   AF-A0A1L6PBV8-F1
#
_cell.length_a   1.000
_cell.length_b   1.000
_cell.length_c   1.000
_cell.angle_alpha   90.00
_cell.angle_beta   90.00
_cell.angle_gamma   90.00
#
_symmetry.space_group_name_H-M   'P 1'
#
loop_
_entity.id
_entity.type
_entity.pdbx_description
1 polymer ?
#
loop_
_entity_poly.entity_id
_entity_poly.type
_entity_poly.pdbx_seq_one_letter_code
_entity_poly.pdbx_strand_id
1 'polypeptide(L)'
;MAASITDLQQKCWEAALHAYGTAHIFQRRAVALKRKNDALSYVGLVVPVLVGGLAGTFGQADLWSVGIAVAAVVGVAQMAVNLWALIKQWPGELSYSSASNTANESLARRFTALAANPPAIQAMQAQFNMLEVEDHARRGMDNEKAVTEKERRRGMRAALRQYQRPCVACSEVPITMDPSVCGVCGKF
;
A
#
# COMPACT_ATOMS: atom_id res chain seq x y z
N MET A 1 -1.02 2.86 -38.37
CA MET A 1 0.45 2.79 -38.42
C MET A 1 0.89 1.61 -37.57
N ALA A 2 1.61 0.64 -38.12
CA ALA A 2 2.13 -0.47 -37.32
C ALA A 2 3.12 0.13 -36.30
N ALA A 3 2.88 -0.12 -35.01
CA ALA A 3 3.78 0.34 -33.96
C ALA A 3 5.16 -0.25 -34.19
N SER A 4 6.22 0.57 -34.07
CA SER A 4 7.58 0.05 -34.09
C SER A 4 7.86 -0.71 -32.78
N ILE A 5 8.85 -1.62 -32.78
CA ILE A 5 9.28 -2.32 -31.57
C ILE A 5 9.65 -1.31 -30.47
N THR A 6 10.31 -0.21 -30.85
CA THR A 6 10.70 0.87 -29.93
C THR A 6 9.50 1.57 -29.29
N ASP A 7 8.41 1.79 -30.03
CA ASP A 7 7.18 2.38 -29.47
C ASP A 7 6.55 1.45 -28.43
N LEU A 8 6.52 0.14 -28.70
CA LEU A 8 6.00 -0.85 -27.76
C LEU A 8 6.87 -0.96 -26.51
N GLN A 9 8.20 -0.90 -26.65
CA GLN A 9 9.10 -0.87 -25.51
C GLN A 9 8.85 0.35 -24.63
N GLN A 10 8.69 1.53 -25.23
CA GLN A 10 8.40 2.75 -24.48
C GLN A 10 7.08 2.63 -23.70
N LYS A 11 6.02 2.13 -24.35
CA LYS A 11 4.73 1.88 -23.69
C LYS A 11 4.85 0.89 -22.53
N CYS A 12 5.65 -0.18 -22.69
CA CYS A 12 5.93 -1.13 -21.61
C CYS A 12 6.63 -0.44 -20.43
N TRP A 13 7.65 0.40 -20.69
CA TRP A 13 8.34 1.14 -19.63
C TRP A 13 7.44 2.14 -18.91
N GLU A 14 6.53 2.81 -19.63
CA GLU A 14 5.54 3.70 -19.04
C GLU A 14 4.52 2.93 -18.19
N ALA A 15 3.99 1.82 -18.70
CA ALA A 15 3.09 0.95 -17.95
C ALA A 15 3.76 0.37 -16.69
N ALA A 16 5.03 -0.07 -16.80
CA ALA A 16 5.82 -0.55 -15.67
C ALA A 16 6.00 0.52 -14.59
N LEU A 17 6.23 1.77 -15.00
CA LEU A 17 6.38 2.92 -14.11
C LEU A 17 5.08 3.21 -13.36
N HIS A 18 3.95 3.25 -14.06
CA HIS A 18 2.64 3.46 -13.43
C HIS A 18 2.27 2.32 -12.47
N ALA A 19 2.43 1.07 -12.89
CA ALA A 19 2.14 -0.10 -12.05
C ALA A 19 2.99 -0.10 -10.76
N TYR A 20 4.29 0.18 -10.87
CA TYR A 20 5.16 0.26 -9.69
C TYR A 20 4.77 1.41 -8.75
N GLY A 21 4.43 2.58 -9.31
CA GLY A 21 3.97 3.72 -8.52
C GLY A 21 2.72 3.39 -7.71
N THR A 22 1.76 2.69 -8.33
CA THR A 22 0.54 2.20 -7.67
C THR A 22 0.86 1.15 -6.60
N ALA A 23 1.75 0.19 -6.90
CA ALA A 23 2.20 -0.81 -5.94
C ALA A 23 2.75 -0.13 -4.66
N HIS A 24 3.63 0.86 -4.82
CA HIS A 24 4.23 1.56 -3.69
C HIS A 24 3.20 2.27 -2.80
N ILE A 25 2.14 2.84 -3.40
CA ILE A 25 1.04 3.47 -2.63
C ILE A 25 0.36 2.43 -1.74
N PHE A 26 -0.04 1.29 -2.32
CA PHE A 26 -0.73 0.24 -1.59
C PHE A 26 0.18 -0.49 -0.59
N GLN A 27 1.49 -0.58 -0.87
CA GLN A 27 2.48 -1.06 0.08
C GLN A 27 2.47 -0.21 1.36
N ARG A 28 2.53 1.13 1.23
CA ARG A 28 2.52 2.02 2.41
C ARG A 28 1.20 1.96 3.16
N ARG A 29 0.06 1.86 2.45
CA ARG A 29 -1.25 1.66 3.06
C ARG A 29 -1.30 0.34 3.85
N ALA A 30 -0.82 -0.75 3.26
CA ALA A 30 -0.76 -2.06 3.91
C ALA A 30 0.11 -2.01 5.18
N VAL A 31 1.29 -1.40 5.13
CA VAL A 31 2.16 -1.27 6.32
C VAL A 31 1.48 -0.45 7.44
N ALA A 32 0.82 0.66 7.08
CA ALA A 32 0.12 1.49 8.06
C ALA A 32 -1.07 0.75 8.70
N LEU A 33 -1.88 0.05 7.90
CA LEU A 33 -3.01 -0.74 8.37
C LEU A 33 -2.56 -1.95 9.19
N LYS A 34 -1.49 -2.62 8.77
CA LYS A 34 -0.89 -3.73 9.51
C LYS A 34 -0.49 -3.31 10.92
N ARG A 35 0.22 -2.19 11.07
CA ARG A 35 0.59 -1.66 12.39
C ARG A 35 -0.62 -1.38 13.28
N LYS A 36 -1.69 -0.83 12.71
CA LYS A 36 -2.94 -0.56 13.46
C LYS A 36 -3.60 -1.87 13.92
N ASN A 37 -3.71 -2.86 13.03
CA ASN A 37 -4.29 -4.16 13.37
C ASN A 37 -3.42 -4.93 14.37
N ASP A 38 -2.10 -4.92 14.20
CA ASP A 38 -1.17 -5.59 15.12
C ASP A 38 -1.26 -4.97 16.52
N ALA A 39 -1.31 -3.64 16.62
CA ALA A 39 -1.50 -2.95 17.90
C ALA A 39 -2.85 -3.27 18.54
N LEU A 40 -3.92 -3.31 17.75
CA LEU A 40 -5.26 -3.65 18.23
C LEU A 40 -5.31 -5.09 18.76
N SER A 41 -4.75 -6.05 18.03
CA SER A 41 -4.65 -7.46 18.45
C SER A 41 -3.80 -7.61 19.70
N TYR A 42 -2.68 -6.90 19.77
CA TYR A 42 -1.78 -6.93 20.93
C TYR A 42 -2.48 -6.41 22.19
N VAL A 43 -3.05 -5.20 22.13
CA VAL A 43 -3.82 -4.63 23.26
C VAL A 43 -5.01 -5.52 23.61
N GLY A 44 -5.70 -6.00 22.57
CA GLY A 44 -6.82 -6.94 22.62
C GLY A 44 -6.59 -8.16 23.50
N LEU A 45 -5.39 -8.73 23.43
CA LEU A 45 -5.01 -9.95 24.13
C LEU A 45 -4.28 -9.67 25.45
N VAL A 46 -3.31 -8.74 25.43
CA VAL A 46 -2.41 -8.49 26.56
C VAL A 46 -3.15 -7.86 27.74
N VAL A 47 -4.05 -6.91 27.49
CA VAL A 47 -4.78 -6.24 28.58
C VAL A 47 -5.64 -7.23 29.38
N PRO A 48 -6.51 -8.07 28.76
CA PRO A 48 -7.28 -9.06 29.52
C PRO A 48 -6.40 -10.07 30.27
N VAL A 49 -5.29 -10.52 29.67
CA VAL A 49 -4.37 -11.48 30.31
C VAL A 49 -3.72 -10.86 31.55
N LEU A 50 -3.24 -9.61 31.45
CA LEU A 50 -2.64 -8.90 32.58
C LEU A 50 -3.67 -8.63 33.69
N VAL A 51 -4.87 -8.17 33.33
CA VAL A 51 -5.94 -7.92 34.30
C VAL A 51 -6.35 -9.21 35.01
N GLY A 52 -6.52 -10.31 34.27
CA GLY A 52 -6.84 -11.62 34.84
C GLY A 52 -5.74 -12.17 35.75
N GLY A 53 -4.48 -12.03 35.34
CA GLY A 53 -3.32 -12.44 36.16
C GLY A 53 -3.21 -11.63 37.45
N LEU A 54 -3.32 -10.30 37.37
CA LEU A 54 -3.29 -9.42 38.54
C LEU A 54 -4.46 -9.69 39.49
N ALA A 55 -5.66 -9.97 38.95
CA ALA A 55 -6.82 -10.37 39.76
C ALA A 55 -6.57 -11.66 40.54
N GLY A 56 -5.98 -12.66 39.88
CA GLY A 56 -5.67 -13.94 40.52
C GLY A 56 -4.63 -13.82 41.64
N THR A 57 -3.63 -12.94 41.49
CA THR A 57 -2.55 -12.79 42.46
C THR A 57 -2.87 -11.81 43.59
N PHE A 58 -3.51 -10.67 43.28
CA PHE A 58 -3.65 -9.54 44.21
C PHE A 58 -5.10 -9.17 44.52
N GLY A 59 -6.08 -10.02 44.18
CA GLY A 59 -7.51 -9.72 44.34
C GLY A 59 -7.98 -9.42 45.77
N GLN A 60 -7.17 -9.69 46.80
CA GLN A 60 -7.45 -9.38 48.21
C GLN A 60 -6.74 -8.11 48.74
N ALA A 61 -5.93 -7.44 47.92
CA ALA A 61 -5.23 -6.23 48.35
C ALA A 61 -6.17 -5.03 48.44
N ASP A 62 -5.95 -4.12 49.41
CA ASP A 62 -6.81 -2.95 49.67
C ASP A 62 -6.96 -2.00 48.47
N LEU A 63 -5.99 -1.98 47.55
CA LEU A 63 -5.98 -1.13 46.34
C LEU A 63 -6.63 -1.80 45.11
N TRP A 64 -7.18 -3.00 45.25
CA TRP A 64 -7.73 -3.79 44.14
C TRP A 64 -8.91 -3.10 43.43
N SER A 65 -9.73 -2.36 44.16
CA SER A 65 -10.89 -1.61 43.63
C SER A 65 -10.47 -0.54 42.59
N VAL A 66 -9.34 0.13 42.81
CA VAL A 66 -8.78 1.10 41.86
C VAL A 66 -8.30 0.41 40.59
N GLY A 67 -7.67 -0.77 40.73
CA GLY A 67 -7.22 -1.59 39.60
C GLY A 67 -8.38 -2.00 38.69
N ILE A 68 -9.51 -2.43 39.27
CA ILE A 68 -10.73 -2.76 38.50
C ILE A 68 -11.26 -1.54 37.76
N ALA A 69 -11.33 -0.37 38.42
CA ALA A 69 -11.84 0.84 37.79
C ALA A 69 -11.00 1.24 36.56
N VAL A 70 -9.67 1.19 36.66
CA VAL A 70 -8.77 1.44 35.53
C VAL A 70 -8.97 0.40 34.43
N ALA A 71 -9.01 -0.88 34.78
CA ALA A 71 -9.22 -1.97 33.82
C ALA A 71 -10.56 -1.83 33.07
N ALA A 72 -11.63 -1.42 33.76
CA ALA A 72 -12.93 -1.19 33.15
C ALA A 72 -12.90 -0.04 32.13
N VAL A 73 -12.27 1.10 32.47
CA VAL A 73 -12.11 2.23 31.54
C VAL A 73 -11.30 1.82 30.31
N VAL A 74 -10.19 1.11 30.49
CA VAL A 74 -9.37 0.60 29.38
C VAL A 74 -10.17 -0.38 28.52
N GLY A 75 -10.93 -1.29 29.14
CA GLY A 75 -11.77 -2.26 28.44
C GLY A 75 -12.84 -1.61 27.56
N VAL A 76 -13.53 -0.60 28.08
CA VAL A 76 -14.53 0.18 27.31
C VAL A 76 -13.87 0.90 26.14
N ALA A 77 -12.73 1.56 26.36
CA ALA A 77 -11.98 2.21 25.30
C ALA A 77 -11.53 1.21 24.22
N GLN A 78 -11.05 0.02 24.63
CA GLN A 78 -10.64 -1.04 23.71
C GLN A 78 -11.82 -1.56 22.87
N MET A 79 -13.00 -1.77 23.46
CA MET A 79 -14.20 -2.16 22.72
C MET A 79 -14.61 -1.10 21.69
N ALA A 80 -14.54 0.18 22.05
CA ALA A 80 -14.84 1.27 21.11
C ALA A 80 -13.88 1.27 19.91
N VAL A 81 -12.57 1.07 20.14
CA VAL A 81 -11.59 0.99 19.05
C VAL A 81 -11.79 -0.27 18.20
N ASN A 82 -12.10 -1.42 18.81
CA ASN A 82 -12.42 -2.65 18.07
C ASN A 82 -13.63 -2.46 17.14
N LEU A 83 -14.70 -1.85 17.65
CA LEU A 83 -15.89 -1.55 16.86
C LEU A 83 -15.56 -0.57 15.72
N TRP A 84 -14.76 0.46 16.00
CA TRP A 84 -14.30 1.39 14.97
C TRP A 84 -13.51 0.69 13.86
N ALA A 85 -12.57 -0.18 14.23
CA ALA A 85 -11.77 -0.94 13.28
C ALA A 85 -12.63 -1.86 12.40
N LEU A 86 -13.69 -2.44 12.97
CA LEU A 86 -14.68 -3.25 12.25
C LEU A 86 -15.51 -2.40 11.27
N ILE A 87 -16.05 -1.26 11.71
CA ILE A 87 -16.82 -0.33 10.86
C ILE A 87 -15.96 0.16 9.69
N LYS A 88 -14.70 0.49 9.95
CA LYS A 88 -13.74 0.91 8.91
C LYS A 88 -13.11 -0.24 8.14
N GLN A 89 -13.48 -1.49 8.42
CA GLN A 89 -12.99 -2.69 7.76
C GLN A 89 -11.46 -2.75 7.63
N TRP A 90 -10.71 -2.35 8.66
CA TRP A 90 -9.24 -2.32 8.59
C TRP A 90 -8.61 -3.66 8.14
N PRO A 91 -9.10 -4.84 8.58
CA PRO A 91 -8.60 -6.12 8.08
C PRO A 91 -8.86 -6.33 6.59
N GLY A 92 -10.05 -5.95 6.11
CA GLY A 92 -10.41 -6.03 4.70
C GLY A 92 -9.57 -5.10 3.82
N GLU A 93 -9.40 -3.85 4.25
CA GLU A 93 -8.55 -2.87 3.58
C GLU A 93 -7.06 -3.26 3.58
N LEU A 94 -6.59 -3.92 4.65
CA LEU A 94 -5.24 -4.48 4.70
C LEU A 94 -5.06 -5.60 3.66
N SER A 95 -5.99 -6.56 3.63
CA SER A 95 -5.97 -7.67 2.67
C SER A 95 -5.99 -7.14 1.23
N TYR A 96 -6.90 -6.21 0.94
CA TYR A 96 -6.97 -5.56 -0.37
C TYR A 96 -5.66 -4.83 -0.72
N SER A 97 -5.13 -4.00 0.19
CA SER A 97 -3.92 -3.23 -0.07
C SER A 97 -2.71 -4.14 -0.32
N SER A 98 -2.61 -5.25 0.41
CA SER A 98 -1.57 -6.25 0.18
C SER A 98 -1.74 -6.94 -1.17
N ALA A 99 -2.96 -7.33 -1.55
CA ALA A 99 -3.24 -7.96 -2.83
C ALA A 99 -2.96 -7.01 -4.01
N SER A 100 -3.38 -5.75 -3.89
CA SER A 100 -3.12 -4.70 -4.88
C SER A 100 -1.62 -4.45 -5.06
N ASN A 101 -0.86 -4.37 -3.95
CA ASN A 101 0.58 -4.23 -4.01
C ASN A 101 1.23 -5.38 -4.80
N THR A 102 0.93 -6.62 -4.44
CA THR A 102 1.51 -7.81 -5.10
C THR A 102 1.15 -7.88 -6.58
N ALA A 103 -0.11 -7.58 -6.94
CA ALA A 103 -0.57 -7.60 -8.32
C ALA A 103 0.12 -6.52 -9.17
N ASN A 104 0.16 -5.28 -8.67
CA ASN A 104 0.81 -4.16 -9.35
C ASN A 104 2.34 -4.34 -9.45
N GLU A 105 2.98 -4.91 -8.44
CA GLU A 105 4.42 -5.25 -8.49
C GLU A 105 4.72 -6.38 -9.49
N SER A 106 3.81 -7.35 -9.62
CA SER A 106 3.89 -8.38 -10.65
C SER A 106 3.74 -7.80 -12.06
N LEU A 107 2.75 -6.93 -12.27
CA LEU A 107 2.55 -6.22 -13.55
C LEU A 107 3.77 -5.38 -13.92
N ALA A 108 4.30 -4.59 -12.97
CA ALA A 108 5.48 -3.77 -13.18
C ALA A 108 6.69 -4.60 -13.64
N ARG A 109 6.94 -5.74 -13.00
CA ARG A 109 8.02 -6.67 -13.38
C ARG A 109 7.80 -7.28 -14.76
N ARG A 110 6.57 -7.70 -15.08
CA ARG A 110 6.23 -8.30 -16.39
C ARG A 110 6.37 -7.31 -17.53
N PHE A 111 5.91 -6.07 -17.36
CA PHE A 111 6.14 -5.00 -18.33
C PHE A 111 7.63 -4.67 -18.49
N THR A 112 8.37 -4.59 -17.38
CA THR A 112 9.82 -4.37 -17.40
C THR A 112 10.54 -5.49 -18.17
N ALA A 113 10.18 -6.75 -17.92
CA ALA A 113 10.75 -7.91 -18.59
C ALA A 113 10.47 -7.88 -20.09
N LEU A 114 9.23 -7.55 -20.48
CA LEU A 114 8.82 -7.44 -21.89
C LEU A 114 9.55 -6.29 -22.61
N ALA A 115 9.78 -5.17 -21.92
CA ALA A 115 10.50 -4.03 -22.48
C ALA A 115 12.00 -4.31 -22.64
N ALA A 116 12.61 -4.95 -21.63
CA ALA A 116 14.04 -5.25 -21.60
C ALA A 116 14.46 -6.36 -22.57
N ASN A 117 13.60 -7.37 -22.76
CA ASN A 117 13.85 -8.50 -23.65
C ASN A 117 12.70 -8.63 -24.67
N PRO A 118 12.62 -7.74 -25.67
CA PRO A 118 11.51 -7.75 -26.62
C PRO A 118 11.58 -9.00 -27.52
N PRO A 119 10.49 -9.79 -27.61
CA PRO A 119 10.39 -10.84 -28.61
C PRO A 119 10.10 -10.24 -30.00
N ALA A 120 9.85 -11.10 -31.00
CA ALA A 120 9.36 -10.66 -32.30
C ALA A 120 8.10 -9.78 -32.16
N ILE A 121 7.96 -8.77 -33.02
CA ILE A 121 6.98 -7.69 -32.87
C ILE A 121 5.54 -8.17 -32.65
N GLN A 122 5.11 -9.21 -33.36
CA GLN A 122 3.77 -9.79 -33.22
C GLN A 122 3.55 -10.43 -31.84
N ALA A 123 4.54 -11.18 -31.35
CA ALA A 123 4.51 -11.78 -30.02
C ALA A 123 4.56 -10.71 -28.92
N MET A 124 5.36 -9.65 -29.14
CA MET A 124 5.45 -8.53 -28.20
C MET A 124 4.10 -7.81 -28.09
N GLN A 125 3.46 -7.51 -29.22
CA GLN A 125 2.14 -6.88 -29.25
C GLN A 125 1.09 -7.74 -28.53
N ALA A 126 1.08 -9.05 -28.78
CA ALA A 126 0.15 -9.96 -28.11
C ALA A 126 0.35 -9.97 -26.59
N GLN A 127 1.59 -10.10 -26.12
CA GLN A 127 1.91 -10.08 -24.69
C GLN A 127 1.59 -8.72 -24.05
N PHE A 128 1.89 -7.62 -24.74
CA PHE A 128 1.55 -6.27 -24.27
C PHE A 128 0.04 -6.11 -24.10
N ASN A 129 -0.75 -6.51 -25.09
CA ASN A 129 -2.21 -6.39 -25.02
C ASN A 129 -2.78 -7.22 -23.85
N MET A 130 -2.23 -8.42 -23.59
CA MET A 130 -2.65 -9.22 -22.43
C MET A 130 -2.36 -8.49 -21.11
N LEU A 131 -1.14 -7.94 -20.96
CA LEU A 131 -0.77 -7.17 -19.77
C LEU A 131 -1.58 -5.88 -19.62
N GLU A 132 -1.89 -5.20 -20.72
CA GLU A 132 -2.68 -3.98 -20.73
C GLU A 132 -4.13 -4.23 -20.27
N VAL A 133 -4.73 -5.35 -20.68
CA VAL A 133 -6.06 -5.76 -20.20
C VAL A 133 -6.04 -6.05 -18.70
N GLU A 134 -5.02 -6.77 -18.22
CA GLU A 134 -4.85 -7.04 -16.78
C GLU A 134 -4.65 -5.75 -15.98
N ASP A 135 -3.80 -4.84 -16.47
CA ASP A 135 -3.54 -3.54 -15.84
C ASP A 135 -4.80 -2.67 -15.83
N HIS A 136 -5.57 -2.62 -16.92
CA HIS A 136 -6.83 -1.89 -16.98
C HIS A 136 -7.86 -2.43 -15.97
N ALA A 137 -8.01 -3.75 -15.87
CA ALA A 137 -8.87 -4.38 -14.87
C ALA A 137 -8.42 -4.04 -13.44
N ARG A 138 -7.10 -4.04 -13.18
CA ARG A 138 -6.53 -3.69 -11.88
C ARG A 138 -6.77 -2.22 -11.53
N ARG A 139 -6.51 -1.30 -12.46
CA ARG A 139 -6.76 0.14 -12.29
C ARG A 139 -8.22 0.43 -12.01
N GLY A 140 -9.14 -0.30 -12.67
CA GLY A 140 -10.57 -0.23 -12.37
C GLY A 140 -10.86 -0.47 -10.89
N MET A 141 -10.35 -1.58 -10.34
CA MET A 141 -10.49 -1.90 -8.91
C MET A 141 -9.78 -0.90 -8.00
N ASP A 142 -8.56 -0.46 -8.36
CA ASP A 142 -7.77 0.45 -7.51
C ASP A 142 -8.37 1.87 -7.45
N ASN A 143 -9.04 2.30 -8.52
CA ASN A 143 -9.74 3.59 -8.57
C ASN A 143 -10.89 3.67 -7.55
N GLU A 144 -11.53 2.55 -7.21
CA GLU A 144 -12.58 2.50 -6.18
C GLU A 144 -12.04 2.78 -4.76
N LYS A 145 -10.73 2.66 -4.54
CA LYS A 145 -10.09 2.84 -3.22
C LYS A 145 -9.60 4.27 -2.92
N ALA A 146 -10.13 5.27 -3.64
CA ALA A 146 -9.90 6.69 -3.38
C ALA A 146 -8.42 7.04 -3.11
N VAL A 147 -7.56 6.89 -4.12
CA VAL A 147 -6.15 7.29 -4.03
C VAL A 147 -6.05 8.81 -4.07
N THR A 148 -5.45 9.40 -3.03
CA THR A 148 -5.30 10.87 -2.95
C THR A 148 -4.21 11.36 -3.90
N GLU A 149 -4.30 12.61 -4.35
CA GLU A 149 -3.23 13.25 -5.16
C GLU A 149 -1.87 13.24 -4.45
N LYS A 150 -1.88 13.37 -3.13
CA LYS A 150 -0.68 13.26 -2.29
C LYS A 150 -0.01 11.89 -2.47
N GLU A 151 -0.80 10.82 -2.42
CA GLU A 151 -0.30 9.46 -2.64
C GLU A 151 0.15 9.23 -4.07
N ARG A 152 -0.59 9.74 -5.07
CA ARG A 152 -0.21 9.65 -6.49
C ARG A 152 1.16 10.26 -6.74
N ARG A 153 1.42 11.47 -6.23
CA ARG A 153 2.73 12.14 -6.35
C ARG A 153 3.85 11.36 -5.67
N ARG A 154 3.56 10.77 -4.52
CA ARG A 154 4.53 9.91 -3.80
C ARG A 154 4.84 8.64 -4.56
N GLY A 155 3.82 7.95 -5.07
CA GLY A 155 3.98 6.76 -5.91
C GLY A 155 4.76 7.08 -7.18
N MET A 156 4.46 8.21 -7.83
CA MET A 156 5.20 8.70 -8.98
C MET A 156 6.68 8.92 -8.66
N ARG A 157 7.01 9.59 -7.54
CA ARG A 157 8.41 9.77 -7.13
C ARG A 157 9.13 8.44 -6.91
N ALA A 158 8.48 7.49 -6.22
CA ALA A 158 9.04 6.17 -5.98
C ALA A 158 9.33 5.45 -7.30
N ALA A 159 8.44 5.53 -8.28
CA ALA A 159 8.61 4.90 -9.58
C ALA A 159 9.72 5.58 -10.41
N LEU A 160 9.76 6.91 -10.45
CA LEU A 160 10.85 7.66 -11.10
C LEU A 160 12.21 7.29 -10.52
N ARG A 161 12.31 7.16 -9.19
CA ARG A 161 13.52 6.69 -8.50
C ARG A 161 13.89 5.25 -8.88
N GLN A 162 12.92 4.34 -8.87
CA GLN A 162 13.17 2.91 -9.17
C GLN A 162 13.70 2.71 -10.59
N TYR A 163 13.11 3.40 -11.57
CA TYR A 163 13.48 3.26 -12.98
C TYR A 163 14.52 4.30 -13.44
N GLN A 164 15.04 5.13 -12.53
CA GLN A 164 16.02 6.19 -12.82
C GLN A 164 15.56 7.12 -13.98
N ARG A 165 14.26 7.47 -14.01
CA ARG A 165 13.68 8.34 -15.04
C ARG A 165 13.53 9.78 -14.55
N PRO A 166 13.76 10.78 -15.41
CA PRO A 166 13.54 12.18 -15.07
C PRO A 166 12.04 12.46 -14.96
N CYS A 167 11.64 13.30 -14.01
CA CYS A 167 10.27 13.79 -13.94
C CYS A 167 9.95 14.66 -15.17
N VAL A 168 8.77 14.49 -15.77
CA VAL A 168 8.34 15.32 -16.91
C VAL A 168 8.21 16.81 -16.54
N ALA A 169 7.90 17.12 -15.28
CA ALA A 169 7.67 18.50 -14.85
C ALA A 169 8.93 19.23 -14.36
N CYS A 170 9.79 18.56 -13.58
CA CYS A 170 10.99 19.19 -13.02
C CYS A 170 12.32 18.66 -13.58
N SER A 171 12.29 17.67 -14.47
CA SER A 171 13.46 17.04 -15.12
C SER A 171 14.50 16.41 -14.18
N GLU A 172 14.28 16.46 -12.87
CA GLU A 172 15.11 15.80 -11.87
C GLU A 172 14.85 14.29 -11.82
N VAL A 173 15.91 13.50 -11.63
CA VAL A 173 15.84 12.07 -11.31
C VAL A 173 15.88 11.93 -9.79
N PRO A 174 14.80 11.51 -9.12
CA PRO A 174 14.78 11.45 -7.66
C PRO A 174 15.71 10.37 -7.12
N ILE A 175 16.65 10.76 -6.25
CA ILE A 175 17.52 9.82 -5.51
C ILE A 175 16.98 9.49 -4.11
N THR A 176 16.21 10.42 -3.50
CA THR A 176 15.57 10.25 -2.19
C THR A 176 14.04 10.29 -2.29
N MET A 177 13.37 9.82 -1.25
CA MET A 177 11.91 9.92 -1.10
C MET A 177 11.47 11.21 -0.40
N ASP A 178 12.37 12.18 -0.26
CA ASP A 178 12.05 13.44 0.41
C ASP A 178 11.10 14.28 -0.45
N PRO A 179 10.14 14.98 0.16
CA PRO A 179 9.25 15.87 -0.55
C PRO A 179 10.04 16.97 -1.27
N SER A 180 9.54 17.39 -2.44
CA SER A 180 10.05 18.56 -3.16
C SER A 180 8.92 19.49 -3.58
N VAL A 181 9.27 20.66 -4.12
CA VAL A 181 8.28 21.68 -4.53
C VAL A 181 7.48 21.26 -5.77
N CYS A 182 7.94 20.22 -6.49
CA CYS A 182 7.32 19.75 -7.72
C CYS A 182 5.89 19.24 -7.49
N GLY A 183 4.93 19.77 -8.27
CA GLY A 183 3.52 19.38 -8.23
C GLY A 183 3.22 17.96 -8.72
N VAL A 184 4.18 17.30 -9.37
CA VAL A 184 4.02 15.95 -9.95
C VAL A 184 4.73 14.88 -9.12
N CYS A 185 5.99 15.11 -8.70
CA CYS A 185 6.80 14.09 -8.02
C CYS A 185 7.29 14.51 -6.63
N GLY A 186 6.85 15.64 -6.09
CA GLY A 186 7.46 16.24 -4.89
C GLY A 186 6.49 16.56 -3.76
N LYS A 187 5.33 17.12 -4.08
CA LYS A 187 4.44 17.74 -3.10
C LYS A 187 3.56 16.70 -2.37
N PHE A 188 4.18 15.92 -1.47
CA PHE A 188 3.54 14.86 -0.66
C PHE A 188 4.07 14.67 0.77
#